data_AF-A0A4Q7BPX8-F1
#
_entry.id   AF-A0A4Q7BPX8-F1
#
_cell.length_a   1.000
_cell.length_b   1.000
_cell.length_c   1.000
_cell.angle_alpha   90.00
_cell.angle_beta   90.00
_cell.angle_gamma   90.00
#
_symmetry.space_group_name_H-M   'P 1'
#
loop_
_entity.id
_entity.type
_entity.pdbx_description
1 polymer ?
#
loop_
_entity_poly.entity_id
_entity_poly.type
_entity_poly.pdbx_seq_one_letter_code
_entity_poly.pdbx_strand_id
1 'polypeptide(L)'
;MEMELKTQKLLISSMIYFLSHMAYAAETPAEIAARENDRIQQQLQQRQKYEQEQILQSTKPPTRIDVAPPEVSATDQGPCLSIHQIDVSGYHLLSSKKISQLVAPYINTCMGTRAIEVLMGKITAAYLNKGYVTSRVYLPEQDLKSGVLKFTG
;
A
#
# COMPACT_ATOMS: atom_id res chain seq x y z
N MET A 1 -34.03 -49.43 74.58
CA MET A 1 -33.37 -48.12 74.38
C MET A 1 -32.01 -48.23 73.67
N GLU A 2 -31.30 -49.37 73.68
CA GLU A 2 -30.04 -49.54 72.93
C GLU A 2 -30.19 -49.71 71.40
N MET A 3 -31.35 -50.22 70.95
CA MET A 3 -31.60 -50.51 69.53
C MET A 3 -31.74 -49.23 68.69
N GLU A 4 -32.39 -48.20 69.22
CA GLU A 4 -32.57 -46.89 68.58
C GLU A 4 -31.23 -46.17 68.35
N LEU A 5 -30.31 -46.25 69.33
CA LEU A 5 -28.99 -45.61 69.25
C LEU A 5 -28.10 -46.27 68.18
N LYS A 6 -28.23 -47.58 67.98
CA LYS A 6 -27.47 -48.34 66.98
C LYS A 6 -27.94 -48.03 65.57
N THR A 7 -29.26 -47.92 65.38
CA THR A 7 -29.87 -47.54 64.09
C THR A 7 -29.51 -46.10 63.71
N GLN A 8 -29.56 -45.16 64.66
CA GLN A 8 -29.18 -43.77 64.42
C GLN A 8 -27.69 -43.63 64.03
N LYS A 9 -26.79 -44.37 64.69
CA LYS A 9 -25.36 -44.38 64.35
C LYS A 9 -25.10 -44.96 62.95
N LEU A 10 -25.84 -46.00 62.55
CA LEU A 10 -25.71 -46.61 61.23
C LEU A 10 -26.16 -45.66 60.10
N LEU A 11 -27.25 -44.92 60.32
CA LEU A 11 -27.76 -43.92 59.37
C LEU A 11 -26.83 -42.73 59.21
N ILE A 12 -26.24 -42.24 60.31
CA ILE A 12 -25.28 -41.13 60.25
C ILE A 12 -24.01 -41.57 59.50
N SER A 13 -23.52 -42.80 59.74
CA SER A 13 -22.38 -43.36 59.02
C SER A 13 -22.63 -43.47 57.52
N SER A 14 -23.81 -43.94 57.09
CA SER A 14 -24.12 -44.06 55.66
C SER A 14 -24.23 -42.69 54.98
N MET A 15 -24.78 -41.70 55.67
CA MET A 15 -24.89 -40.32 55.18
C MET A 15 -23.52 -39.67 54.99
N ILE A 16 -22.56 -39.90 55.91
CA ILE A 16 -21.18 -39.41 55.79
C ILE A 16 -20.47 -40.06 54.60
N TYR A 17 -20.64 -41.37 54.40
CA TYR A 17 -20.08 -42.07 53.23
C TYR A 17 -20.63 -41.51 51.92
N PHE A 18 -21.93 -41.22 51.83
CA PHE A 18 -22.54 -40.66 50.63
C PHE A 18 -22.05 -39.24 50.32
N LEU A 19 -21.88 -38.40 51.34
CA LEU A 19 -21.35 -37.04 51.19
C LEU A 19 -19.89 -37.03 50.72
N SER A 20 -19.09 -38.03 51.09
CA SER A 20 -17.68 -38.14 50.68
C SER A 20 -17.49 -38.46 49.19
N HIS A 21 -18.52 -38.97 48.51
CA HIS A 21 -18.45 -39.35 47.09
C HIS A 21 -18.90 -38.24 46.11
N MET A 22 -19.38 -37.09 46.59
CA MET A 22 -19.81 -35.97 45.72
C MET A 22 -18.69 -34.95 45.41
N ALA A 23 -17.47 -35.18 45.89
CA ALA A 23 -16.37 -34.20 45.80
C ALA A 23 -15.54 -34.24 44.50
N TYR A 24 -15.88 -35.08 43.52
CA TYR A 24 -15.05 -35.32 42.31
C TYR A 24 -15.56 -34.64 41.03
N ALA A 25 -16.16 -33.45 41.15
CA ALA A 25 -16.61 -32.68 39.98
C ALA A 25 -16.23 -31.18 40.04
N ALA A 26 -15.23 -30.83 40.86
CA ALA A 26 -14.69 -29.47 40.88
C ALA A 26 -13.45 -29.39 39.99
N GLU A 27 -13.51 -28.48 39.01
CA GLU A 27 -12.43 -28.23 38.07
C GLU A 27 -11.20 -27.66 38.78
N THR A 28 -10.02 -28.17 38.45
CA THR A 28 -8.80 -27.73 39.15
C THR A 28 -8.36 -26.36 38.66
N PRO A 29 -7.69 -25.54 39.51
CA PRO A 29 -7.10 -24.27 39.07
C PRO A 29 -6.16 -24.42 37.87
N ALA A 30 -5.48 -25.57 37.75
CA ALA A 30 -4.60 -25.88 36.62
C ALA A 30 -5.39 -26.09 35.31
N GLU A 31 -6.55 -26.70 35.36
CA GLU A 31 -7.42 -26.96 34.21
C GLU A 31 -8.12 -25.68 33.70
N ILE A 32 -8.44 -24.75 34.61
CA ILE A 32 -8.91 -23.41 34.26
C ILE A 32 -7.80 -22.62 33.54
N ALA A 33 -6.58 -22.63 34.08
CA ALA A 33 -5.44 -21.95 33.46
C ALA A 33 -5.06 -22.54 32.09
N ALA A 34 -5.15 -23.87 31.92
CA ALA A 34 -4.92 -24.52 30.64
C ALA A 34 -5.91 -24.07 29.57
N ARG A 35 -7.21 -24.05 29.88
CA ARG A 35 -8.23 -23.58 28.94
C ARG A 35 -8.11 -22.11 28.62
N GLU A 36 -7.72 -21.27 29.57
CA GLU A 36 -7.49 -19.85 29.29
C GLU A 36 -6.30 -19.66 28.34
N ASN A 37 -5.21 -20.41 28.55
CA ASN A 37 -4.08 -20.40 27.61
C ASN A 37 -4.50 -20.87 26.20
N ASP A 38 -5.29 -21.94 26.09
CA ASP A 38 -5.78 -22.41 24.79
C ASP A 38 -6.63 -21.35 24.08
N ARG A 39 -7.49 -20.65 24.82
CA ARG A 39 -8.30 -19.53 24.27
C ARG A 39 -7.42 -18.39 23.78
N ILE A 40 -6.42 -18.01 24.56
CA ILE A 40 -5.46 -16.96 24.18
C ILE A 40 -4.70 -17.38 22.91
N GLN A 41 -4.22 -18.63 22.83
CA GLN A 41 -3.53 -19.15 21.65
C GLN A 41 -4.42 -19.13 20.40
N GLN A 42 -5.68 -19.54 20.53
CA GLN A 42 -6.65 -19.50 19.43
C GLN A 42 -6.90 -18.07 18.95
N GLN A 43 -7.09 -17.11 19.88
CA GLN A 43 -7.27 -15.70 19.54
C GLN A 43 -6.05 -15.11 18.83
N LEU A 44 -4.84 -15.46 19.28
CA LEU A 44 -3.60 -15.02 18.63
C LEU A 44 -3.49 -15.55 17.21
N GLN A 45 -3.78 -16.84 16.99
CA GLN A 45 -3.78 -17.43 15.65
C GLN A 45 -4.83 -16.78 14.72
N GLN A 46 -6.02 -16.50 15.23
CA GLN A 46 -7.06 -15.81 14.45
C GLN A 46 -6.63 -14.41 14.05
N ARG A 47 -6.04 -13.64 14.97
CA ARG A 47 -5.51 -12.30 14.69
C ARG A 47 -4.43 -12.35 13.61
N GLN A 48 -3.48 -13.26 13.73
CA GLN A 48 -2.40 -13.42 12.75
C GLN A 48 -2.93 -13.71 11.35
N LYS A 49 -3.92 -14.60 11.22
CA LYS A 49 -4.56 -14.90 9.93
C LYS A 49 -5.25 -13.66 9.35
N TYR A 50 -6.00 -12.94 10.17
CA TYR A 50 -6.68 -11.71 9.75
C TYR A 50 -5.68 -10.64 9.28
N GLU A 51 -4.60 -10.43 10.02
CA GLU A 51 -3.52 -9.50 9.63
C GLU A 51 -2.87 -9.92 8.31
N GLN A 52 -2.59 -11.21 8.13
CA GLN A 52 -2.02 -11.73 6.90
C GLN A 52 -2.96 -11.57 5.70
N GLU A 53 -4.26 -11.81 5.87
CA GLU A 53 -5.28 -11.56 4.86
C GLU A 53 -5.37 -10.08 4.51
N GLN A 54 -5.31 -9.18 5.50
CA GLN A 54 -5.29 -7.74 5.26
C GLN A 54 -4.06 -7.31 4.46
N ILE A 55 -2.87 -7.83 4.77
CA ILE A 55 -1.65 -7.54 4.01
C ILE A 55 -1.80 -8.01 2.56
N LEU A 56 -2.29 -9.24 2.35
CA LEU A 56 -2.52 -9.80 1.01
C LEU A 56 -3.53 -8.95 0.20
N GLN A 57 -4.61 -8.48 0.84
CA GLN A 57 -5.58 -7.58 0.22
C GLN A 57 -5.03 -6.17 -0.04
N SER A 58 -4.18 -5.67 0.85
CA SER A 58 -3.51 -4.37 0.74
C SER A 58 -2.38 -4.38 -0.29
N THR A 59 -1.92 -5.55 -0.74
CA THR A 59 -0.92 -5.67 -1.81
C THR A 59 -1.55 -5.49 -3.20
N LYS A 60 -2.66 -4.76 -3.30
CA LYS A 60 -3.15 -4.27 -4.57
C LYS A 60 -2.05 -3.35 -5.13
N PRO A 61 -1.50 -3.63 -6.32
CA PRO A 61 -0.47 -2.77 -6.88
C PRO A 61 -1.00 -1.34 -6.86
N PRO A 62 -0.19 -0.34 -6.44
CA PRO A 62 -0.65 1.05 -6.40
C PRO A 62 -1.29 1.35 -7.74
N THR A 63 -2.51 1.90 -7.72
CA THR A 63 -3.24 2.27 -8.94
C THR A 63 -2.28 3.06 -9.79
N ARG A 64 -1.84 2.47 -10.91
CA ARG A 64 -0.93 3.14 -11.83
C ARG A 64 -1.67 4.38 -12.28
N ILE A 65 -1.16 5.55 -11.92
CA ILE A 65 -1.72 6.81 -12.39
C ILE A 65 -1.29 6.90 -13.84
N ASP A 66 -2.11 6.36 -14.73
CA ASP A 66 -1.96 6.55 -16.17
C ASP A 66 -2.35 7.99 -16.48
N VAL A 67 -1.40 8.90 -16.29
CA VAL A 67 -1.53 10.27 -16.76
C VAL A 67 -1.41 10.24 -18.27
N ALA A 68 -2.56 10.33 -18.96
CA ALA A 68 -2.58 10.59 -20.40
C ALA A 68 -1.86 11.93 -20.64
N PRO A 69 -0.79 11.95 -21.44
CA PRO A 69 -0.16 13.21 -21.80
C PRO A 69 -1.15 14.07 -22.59
N PRO A 70 -1.10 15.40 -22.45
CA PRO A 70 -1.93 16.26 -23.26
C PRO A 70 -1.61 16.03 -24.75
N GLU A 71 -2.64 15.90 -25.58
CA GLU A 71 -2.47 15.74 -27.03
C GLU A 71 -2.31 17.10 -27.72
N VAL A 72 -1.58 17.11 -28.83
CA VAL A 72 -1.43 18.31 -29.66
C VAL A 72 -2.61 18.35 -30.64
N SER A 73 -3.56 19.26 -30.43
CA SER A 73 -4.55 19.58 -31.47
C SER A 73 -3.85 20.37 -32.59
N ALA A 74 -4.09 19.98 -33.84
CA ALA A 74 -3.33 20.36 -35.03
C ALA A 74 -3.44 21.84 -35.50
N THR A 75 -3.67 22.79 -34.59
CA THR A 75 -3.75 24.21 -34.94
C THR A 75 -3.13 25.07 -33.85
N ASP A 76 -1.81 25.02 -33.74
CA ASP A 76 -1.04 26.04 -33.02
C ASP A 76 -0.93 27.27 -33.94
N GLN A 77 -2.04 28.01 -34.09
CA GLN A 77 -2.09 29.24 -34.89
C GLN A 77 -1.58 30.41 -34.06
N GLY A 78 -0.26 30.46 -33.87
CA GLY A 78 0.42 31.51 -33.13
C GLY A 78 1.89 31.63 -33.52
N PRO A 79 2.60 32.66 -33.04
CA PRO A 79 4.04 32.78 -33.25
C PRO A 79 4.75 31.56 -32.64
N CYS A 80 5.56 30.89 -33.46
CA CYS A 80 6.34 29.72 -33.06
C CYS A 80 7.84 29.94 -33.27
N LEU A 81 8.64 29.18 -32.54
CA LEU A 81 10.09 29.24 -32.57
C LEU A 81 10.64 27.96 -33.21
N SER A 82 11.65 28.08 -34.08
CA SER A 82 12.30 26.92 -34.67
C SER A 82 13.21 26.27 -33.64
N ILE A 83 12.93 25.02 -33.28
CA ILE A 83 13.70 24.28 -32.28
C ILE A 83 14.58 23.24 -32.98
N HIS A 84 15.89 23.35 -32.81
CA HIS A 84 16.90 22.44 -33.38
C HIS A 84 17.43 21.45 -32.36
N GLN A 85 17.42 21.80 -31.08
CA GLN A 85 17.93 20.97 -30.00
C GLN A 85 17.05 21.08 -28.76
N ILE A 86 16.86 19.96 -28.07
CA ILE A 86 16.11 19.91 -26.81
C ILE A 86 16.98 19.20 -25.77
N ASP A 87 17.38 19.94 -24.74
CA ASP A 87 18.17 19.43 -23.62
C ASP A 87 17.30 19.30 -22.37
N VAL A 88 17.44 18.17 -21.68
CA VAL A 88 16.61 17.82 -20.53
C VAL A 88 17.57 17.52 -19.37
N SER A 89 17.81 18.50 -18.50
CA SER A 89 18.79 18.44 -17.39
C SER A 89 18.15 18.24 -16.01
N GLY A 90 18.88 17.64 -15.05
CA GLY A 90 18.35 17.30 -13.72
C GLY A 90 17.69 15.91 -13.64
N TYR A 91 17.62 15.23 -14.78
CA TYR A 91 16.81 14.03 -14.99
C TYR A 91 17.66 12.75 -15.05
N HIS A 92 18.07 12.24 -13.90
CA HIS A 92 18.84 10.98 -13.81
C HIS A 92 17.98 9.71 -13.72
N LEU A 93 16.64 9.83 -13.61
CA LEU A 93 15.74 8.69 -13.36
C LEU A 93 15.08 8.13 -14.64
N LEU A 94 15.07 8.90 -15.73
CA LEU A 94 14.74 8.42 -17.07
C LEU A 94 16.01 8.08 -17.85
N SER A 95 15.96 7.01 -18.64
CA SER A 95 17.10 6.67 -19.51
C SER A 95 17.21 7.68 -20.66
N SER A 96 18.43 7.94 -21.11
CA SER A 96 18.69 8.81 -22.27
C SER A 96 17.86 8.41 -23.48
N LYS A 97 17.78 7.09 -23.79
CA LYS A 97 16.93 6.55 -24.87
C LYS A 97 15.45 6.97 -24.73
N LYS A 98 14.89 6.94 -23.52
CA LYS A 98 13.50 7.32 -23.30
C LYS A 98 13.29 8.82 -23.51
N ILE A 99 14.21 9.65 -23.04
CA ILE A 99 14.20 11.10 -23.29
C ILE A 99 14.29 11.37 -24.80
N SER A 100 15.26 10.78 -25.50
CA SER A 100 15.43 10.94 -26.95
C SER A 100 14.16 10.57 -27.73
N GLN A 101 13.47 9.48 -27.35
CA GLN A 101 12.20 9.09 -27.97
C GLN A 101 11.08 10.11 -27.75
N LEU A 102 11.03 10.76 -26.58
CA LEU A 102 10.00 11.76 -26.26
C LEU A 102 10.22 13.07 -27.01
N VAL A 103 11.48 13.50 -27.16
CA VAL A 103 11.83 14.78 -27.78
C VAL A 103 11.96 14.71 -29.30
N ALA A 104 12.29 13.54 -29.87
CA ALA A 104 12.53 13.39 -31.32
C ALA A 104 11.44 13.97 -32.23
N PRO A 105 10.13 13.83 -31.95
CA PRO A 105 9.08 14.41 -32.80
C PRO A 105 9.06 15.94 -32.85
N TYR A 106 9.75 16.60 -31.92
CA TYR A 106 9.76 18.05 -31.74
C TYR A 106 11.04 18.70 -32.29
N ILE A 107 12.07 17.91 -32.56
CA ILE A 107 13.34 18.40 -33.14
C ILE A 107 13.12 18.83 -34.59
N ASN A 108 13.68 19.98 -34.96
CA ASN A 108 13.52 20.65 -36.25
C ASN A 108 12.07 20.99 -36.61
N THR A 109 11.25 21.27 -35.59
CA THR A 109 9.86 21.71 -35.77
C THR A 109 9.68 23.15 -35.29
N CYS A 110 8.63 23.82 -35.77
CA CYS A 110 8.22 25.10 -35.22
C CYS A 110 7.34 24.84 -34.00
N MET A 111 7.83 25.17 -32.80
CA MET A 111 7.11 24.94 -31.56
C MET A 111 6.49 26.24 -31.04
N GLY A 112 5.17 26.25 -30.87
CA GLY A 112 4.47 27.23 -30.06
C GLY A 112 4.43 26.82 -28.59
N THR A 113 3.86 27.67 -27.75
CA THR A 113 3.73 27.43 -26.29
C THR A 113 2.96 26.15 -25.99
N ARG A 114 1.91 25.85 -26.77
CA ARG A 114 1.10 24.64 -26.61
C ARG A 114 1.93 23.38 -26.83
N ALA A 115 2.76 23.34 -27.87
CA ALA A 115 3.64 22.22 -28.15
C ALA A 115 4.68 22.00 -27.02
N ILE A 116 5.20 23.09 -26.44
CA ILE A 116 6.13 23.03 -25.30
C ILE A 116 5.45 22.46 -24.06
N GLU A 117 4.26 22.95 -23.70
CA GLU A 117 3.46 22.43 -22.57
C GLU A 117 3.17 20.94 -22.74
N VAL A 118 2.84 20.51 -23.96
CA VAL A 118 2.58 19.11 -24.28
C VAL A 118 3.84 18.25 -24.05
N LEU A 119 5.00 18.71 -24.53
CA LEU A 119 6.24 17.99 -24.32
C LEU A 119 6.59 17.88 -22.83
N MET A 120 6.44 18.97 -22.06
CA MET A 120 6.61 18.95 -20.60
C MET A 120 5.68 17.94 -19.93
N GLY A 121 4.42 17.89 -20.35
CA GLY A 121 3.43 16.91 -19.88
C GLY A 121 3.83 15.47 -20.21
N LYS A 122 4.31 15.21 -21.43
CA LYS A 122 4.81 13.88 -21.85
C LYS A 122 6.01 13.42 -21.04
N ILE A 123 6.96 14.32 -20.76
CA ILE A 123 8.13 13.99 -19.94
C ILE A 123 7.68 13.72 -18.50
N THR A 124 6.85 14.57 -17.92
CA THR A 124 6.31 14.38 -16.55
C THR A 124 5.52 13.07 -16.44
N ALA A 125 4.66 12.75 -17.41
CA ALA A 125 3.93 11.49 -17.45
C ALA A 125 4.87 10.27 -17.54
N ALA A 126 6.01 10.39 -18.23
CA ALA A 126 7.01 9.31 -18.25
C ALA A 126 7.64 9.06 -16.88
N TYR A 127 7.80 10.09 -16.04
CA TYR A 127 8.23 9.95 -14.64
C TYR A 127 7.18 9.27 -13.78
N LEU A 128 5.94 9.73 -13.87
CA LEU A 128 4.82 9.17 -13.10
C LEU A 128 4.59 7.69 -13.43
N ASN A 129 4.70 7.33 -14.71
CA ASN A 129 4.62 5.94 -15.18
C ASN A 129 5.72 5.01 -14.60
N LYS A 130 6.83 5.57 -14.11
CA LYS A 130 7.90 4.84 -13.43
C LYS A 130 7.77 4.86 -11.90
N GLY A 131 6.75 5.51 -11.35
CA GLY A 131 6.52 5.62 -9.90
C GLY A 131 7.16 6.85 -9.25
N TYR A 132 7.74 7.77 -10.02
CA TYR A 132 8.36 9.00 -9.48
C TYR A 132 7.32 10.11 -9.30
N VAL A 133 6.52 10.01 -8.23
CA VAL A 133 5.34 10.87 -7.99
C VAL A 133 5.67 12.33 -7.64
N THR A 134 6.89 12.61 -7.19
CA THR A 134 7.36 13.97 -6.85
C THR A 134 8.11 14.66 -7.98
N SER A 135 8.35 13.97 -9.10
CA SER A 135 9.13 14.50 -10.23
C SER A 135 8.26 15.30 -11.20
N ARG A 136 8.72 16.48 -11.60
CA ARG A 136 8.06 17.37 -12.57
C ARG A 136 9.05 18.07 -13.46
N VAL A 137 8.58 18.53 -14.62
CA VAL A 137 9.39 19.28 -15.58
C VAL A 137 9.01 20.74 -15.62
N TYR A 138 10.02 21.60 -15.61
CA TYR A 138 9.89 23.05 -15.64
C TYR A 138 10.72 23.64 -16.78
N LEU A 139 10.21 24.74 -17.34
CA LEU A 139 10.89 25.52 -18.36
C LEU A 139 11.53 26.75 -17.67
N PRO A 140 12.86 26.80 -17.50
CA PRO A 140 13.52 28.00 -16.99
C PRO A 140 13.45 29.15 -18.00
N GLU A 141 13.60 30.38 -17.50
CA GLU A 141 13.76 31.56 -18.34
C GLU A 141 14.99 31.41 -19.24
N GLN A 142 14.80 31.54 -20.55
CA GLN A 142 15.83 31.29 -21.56
C GLN A 142 15.52 32.00 -22.88
N ASP A 143 16.55 32.24 -23.69
CA ASP A 143 16.40 32.75 -25.05
C ASP A 143 16.33 31.60 -26.07
N LEU A 144 15.15 31.43 -26.66
CA LEU A 144 14.85 30.40 -27.65
C LEU A 144 15.23 30.80 -29.09
N LYS A 145 15.74 32.02 -29.34
CA LYS A 145 16.21 32.44 -30.67
C LYS A 145 17.37 31.60 -31.18
N SER A 146 18.13 30.99 -30.28
CA SER A 146 19.21 30.05 -30.60
C SER A 146 18.71 28.71 -31.14
N GLY A 147 17.41 28.43 -31.03
CA GLY A 147 16.81 27.14 -31.37
C GLY A 147 17.12 26.02 -30.38
N VAL A 148 17.67 26.33 -29.20
CA VAL A 148 17.93 25.37 -28.14
C VAL A 148 16.90 25.53 -27.02
N LEU A 149 16.10 24.49 -26.79
CA LEU A 149 15.11 24.42 -25.72
C LEU A 149 15.64 23.58 -24.55
N LYS A 150 15.68 24.16 -23.36
CA LYS A 150 16.18 23.50 -22.15
C LYS A 150 15.08 23.30 -21.12
N PHE A 151 14.99 22.12 -20.56
CA PHE A 151 14.10 21.77 -19.45
C PHE A 151 14.88 21.41 -18.19
N THR A 152 14.33 21.75 -17.02
CA THR A 152 14.91 21.43 -15.71
C THR A 152 13.90 20.79 -14.78
N GLY A 153 14.35 19.89 -13.90
CA GLY A 153 13.54 19.30 -12.84
C GLY A 153 14.33 18.41 -11.91
#